data_AF-A0A1B6DLM2-F1
#
_entry.id   AF-A0A1B6DLM2-F1
#
_cell.length_a   1.000
_cell.length_b   1.000
_cell.length_c   1.000
_cell.angle_alpha   90.00
_cell.angle_beta   90.00
_cell.angle_gamma   90.00
#
_symmetry.space_group_name_H-M   'P 1'
#
loop_
_entity.id
_entity.type
_entity.pdbx_description
1 polymer ?
#
loop_
_entity_poly.entity_id
_entity_poly.type
_entity_poly.pdbx_seq_one_letter_code
_entity_poly.pdbx_strand_id
1 'polypeptide(L)'
;GWNNDSSGIGGNPVEIIFEFDQVRNFSALYLHTNNYYSKGVQVFSHAKVYFSIGGRHFSGEPVHFSYMPDLIMEHARNVTIKLHQRVGRFLKLELYFAARWILISELSFDSMIVAGNLTEEEVEQSNTIDQTKEDPPQRDEVHTTQAKDQERKAGYSPKQEPESRQLIGLVIVMLLAVILLLVAAITFIIVRSRKIKAASTQSGLGGSFGTEKGVTINMKELQMRVN
;
A
#
# COMPACT_ATOMS: atom_id res chain seq x y z
N GLY A 1 -5.67 25.73 2.08
CA GLY A 1 -5.81 24.90 0.86
C GLY A 1 -5.48 25.75 -0.34
N TRP A 2 -4.85 25.16 -1.35
CA TRP A 2 -4.38 25.86 -2.54
C TRP A 2 -5.01 25.27 -3.80
N ASN A 3 -5.29 26.13 -4.79
CA ASN A 3 -5.89 25.74 -6.07
C ASN A 3 -4.89 25.94 -7.21
N ASN A 4 -4.66 24.88 -8.00
CA ASN A 4 -3.79 24.90 -9.16
C ASN A 4 -4.30 25.81 -10.29
N ASP A 5 -5.62 26.02 -10.39
CA ASP A 5 -6.24 26.85 -11.43
C ASP A 5 -6.14 28.35 -11.13
N SER A 6 -5.61 28.73 -9.97
CA SER A 6 -5.50 30.14 -9.59
C SER A 6 -4.51 30.88 -10.50
N SER A 7 -4.95 32.03 -11.01
CA SER A 7 -4.21 32.86 -11.97
C SER A 7 -2.94 33.44 -11.34
N GLY A 8 -1.86 32.66 -11.36
CA GLY A 8 -0.58 32.96 -10.71
C GLY A 8 0.21 31.72 -10.31
N ILE A 9 -0.47 30.58 -10.14
CA ILE A 9 0.14 29.30 -9.73
C ILE A 9 0.22 28.31 -10.91
N GLY A 10 -0.32 28.62 -12.10
CA GLY A 10 -0.40 27.69 -13.23
C GLY A 10 0.92 26.97 -13.55
N GLY A 11 1.08 25.75 -13.03
CA GLY A 11 2.27 24.90 -13.16
C GLY A 11 3.34 25.04 -12.06
N ASN A 12 3.24 26.04 -11.19
CA ASN A 12 4.14 26.26 -10.07
C ASN A 12 3.75 25.42 -8.84
N PRO A 13 4.72 24.94 -8.05
CA PRO A 13 4.43 24.28 -6.78
C PRO A 13 3.87 25.27 -5.76
N VAL A 14 3.18 24.74 -4.74
CA VAL A 14 2.90 25.50 -3.52
C VAL A 14 4.21 25.61 -2.73
N GLU A 15 4.69 26.82 -2.56
CA GLU A 15 5.88 27.12 -1.76
C GLU A 15 5.48 27.56 -0.34
N ILE A 16 6.06 26.94 0.67
CA ILE A 16 5.88 27.31 2.08
C ILE A 16 7.26 27.39 2.73
N ILE A 17 7.60 28.54 3.31
CA ILE A 17 8.84 28.75 4.03
C ILE A 17 8.56 28.77 5.53
N PHE A 18 9.30 27.95 6.27
CA PHE A 18 9.28 27.88 7.72
C PHE A 18 10.56 28.49 8.26
N GLU A 19 10.40 29.39 9.24
CA GLU A 19 11.51 29.95 10.00
C GLU A 19 11.45 29.41 11.43
N PHE A 20 12.59 28.92 11.91
CA PHE A 20 12.75 28.44 13.27
C PHE A 20 13.57 29.45 14.10
N ASP A 21 13.30 29.43 15.40
CA ASP A 21 13.97 30.28 16.40
C ASP A 21 15.48 30.02 16.48
N GLN A 22 15.90 28.78 16.28
CA GLN A 22 17.29 28.33 16.33
C GLN A 22 17.61 27.36 15.19
N VAL A 23 18.90 27.15 14.96
CA VAL A 23 19.37 26.11 14.03
C VAL A 23 19.02 24.73 14.60
N ARG A 24 18.37 23.91 13.79
CA ARG A 24 17.85 22.59 14.16
C ARG A 24 18.32 21.53 13.17
N ASN A 25 18.47 20.31 13.69
CA ASN A 25 18.68 19.10 12.92
C ASN A 25 17.32 18.43 12.73
N PHE A 26 16.90 18.25 11.48
CA PHE A 26 15.57 17.76 11.14
C PHE A 26 15.59 16.27 10.78
N SER A 27 14.81 15.48 11.51
CA SER A 27 14.65 14.04 11.28
C SER A 27 13.53 13.74 10.30
N ALA A 28 12.36 14.35 10.46
CA ALA A 28 11.18 14.08 9.66
C ALA A 28 10.19 15.26 9.62
N LEU A 29 9.41 15.30 8.55
CA LEU A 29 8.27 16.20 8.36
C LEU A 29 7.00 15.36 8.18
N TYR A 30 5.97 15.67 8.96
CA TYR A 30 4.66 15.04 8.92
C TYR A 30 3.63 16.01 8.36
N LEU A 31 2.87 15.59 7.36
CA LEU A 31 1.77 16.36 6.77
C LEU A 31 0.47 15.57 6.87
N HIS A 32 -0.57 16.17 7.45
CA HIS A 32 -1.92 15.64 7.37
C HIS A 32 -2.66 16.31 6.20
N THR A 33 -2.91 15.53 5.16
CA THR A 33 -3.44 16.01 3.87
C THR A 33 -4.74 15.31 3.51
N ASN A 34 -5.69 16.03 2.92
CA ASN A 34 -6.97 15.43 2.49
C ASN A 34 -6.82 14.79 1.10
N ASN A 35 -7.48 13.65 0.87
CA ASN A 35 -7.53 12.98 -0.43
C ASN A 35 -8.98 12.74 -0.90
N TYR A 36 -9.77 13.80 -1.09
CA TYR A 36 -11.11 13.69 -1.67
C TYR A 36 -11.06 13.75 -3.21
N TYR A 37 -10.51 12.70 -3.82
CA TYR A 37 -10.10 12.72 -5.23
C TYR A 37 -11.28 12.96 -6.20
N SER A 38 -12.49 12.45 -5.91
CA SER A 38 -13.67 12.68 -6.76
C SER A 38 -14.09 14.16 -6.85
N LYS A 39 -13.64 15.00 -5.91
CA LYS A 39 -13.86 16.45 -5.89
C LYS A 39 -12.66 17.27 -6.35
N GLY A 40 -11.63 16.59 -6.87
CA GLY A 40 -10.40 17.21 -7.34
C GLY A 40 -9.45 17.65 -6.23
N VAL A 41 -9.59 17.07 -5.02
CA VAL A 41 -8.64 17.23 -3.92
C VAL A 41 -7.77 15.98 -3.86
N GLN A 42 -6.46 16.14 -4.00
CA GLN A 42 -5.53 15.03 -3.84
C GLN A 42 -4.33 15.45 -3.00
N VAL A 43 -3.67 14.44 -2.43
CA VAL A 43 -2.30 14.60 -1.92
C VAL A 43 -1.41 15.09 -3.07
N PHE A 44 -0.40 15.90 -2.74
CA PHE A 44 0.59 16.37 -3.72
C PHE A 44 1.29 15.19 -4.43
N SER A 45 1.76 15.38 -5.66
CA SER A 45 2.42 14.31 -6.44
C SER A 45 3.85 14.06 -5.98
N HIS A 46 4.57 15.13 -5.67
CA HIS A 46 5.90 15.08 -5.09
C HIS A 46 6.16 16.35 -4.28
N ALA A 47 7.13 16.26 -3.38
CA ALA A 47 7.59 17.35 -2.55
C ALA A 47 9.11 17.50 -2.66
N LYS A 48 9.58 18.74 -2.59
CA LYS A 48 10.99 19.07 -2.41
C LYS A 48 11.16 19.87 -1.14
N VAL A 49 12.15 19.50 -0.34
CA VAL A 49 12.45 20.18 0.92
C VAL A 49 13.87 20.71 0.88
N TYR A 50 14.00 22.03 0.95
CA TYR A 50 15.28 22.72 0.99
C TYR A 50 15.56 23.25 2.39
N PHE A 51 16.83 23.32 2.74
CA PHE A 51 17.30 23.81 4.03
C PHE A 51 18.21 25.00 3.83
N SER A 52 18.19 25.94 4.77
CA SER A 52 19.07 27.10 4.80
C SER A 52 19.31 27.55 6.25
N ILE A 53 20.46 28.15 6.55
CA ILE A 53 20.68 28.83 7.84
C ILE A 53 20.32 30.31 7.75
N GLY A 54 20.73 30.97 6.67
CA GLY A 54 20.56 32.42 6.49
C GLY A 54 19.21 32.82 5.91
N GLY A 55 18.46 31.89 5.32
CA GLY A 55 17.15 32.13 4.71
C GLY A 55 17.18 32.88 3.38
N ARG A 56 18.36 33.31 2.93
CA ARG A 56 18.54 34.01 1.64
C ARG A 56 18.75 33.06 0.47
N HIS A 57 19.48 31.97 0.70
CA HIS A 57 19.79 30.98 -0.32
C HIS A 57 19.42 29.59 0.17
N PHE A 58 18.77 28.84 -0.70
CA PHE A 58 18.42 27.43 -0.52
C PHE A 58 19.25 26.61 -1.52
N SER A 59 20.57 26.72 -1.41
CA SER A 59 21.58 26.26 -2.37
C SER A 59 21.86 24.75 -2.33
N GLY A 60 21.52 24.08 -1.22
CA GLY A 60 21.74 22.64 -1.08
C GLY A 60 20.79 21.78 -1.92
N GLU A 61 21.22 20.55 -2.20
CA GLU A 61 20.36 19.52 -2.82
C GLU A 61 19.11 19.31 -1.95
N PRO A 62 17.90 19.39 -2.50
CA PRO A 62 16.69 19.19 -1.72
C PRO A 62 16.46 17.70 -1.39
N VAL A 63 15.72 17.44 -0.32
CA VAL A 63 15.14 16.12 -0.09
C VAL A 63 13.98 15.94 -1.06
N HIS A 64 14.06 14.89 -1.89
CA HIS A 64 13.03 14.51 -2.85
C HIS A 64 12.10 13.45 -2.27
N PHE A 65 10.79 13.73 -2.30
CA PHE A 65 9.76 12.78 -1.91
C PHE A 65 8.69 12.68 -2.99
N SER A 66 8.31 11.47 -3.37
CA SER A 66 7.24 11.20 -4.34
C SER A 66 6.08 10.48 -3.66
N TYR A 67 4.86 10.88 -4.00
CA TYR A 67 3.63 10.27 -3.50
C TYR A 67 2.90 9.54 -4.63
N MET A 68 2.55 8.28 -4.45
CA MET A 68 1.71 7.55 -5.38
C MET A 68 0.24 7.99 -5.22
N PRO A 69 -0.42 8.49 -6.27
CA PRO A 69 -1.82 8.89 -6.17
C PRO A 69 -2.73 7.73 -5.73
N ASP A 70 -3.54 7.97 -4.69
CA ASP A 70 -4.57 7.04 -4.24
C ASP A 70 -5.92 7.47 -4.80
N LEU A 71 -6.39 6.74 -5.82
CA LEU A 71 -7.67 6.96 -6.48
C LEU A 71 -8.73 5.93 -6.04
N ILE A 72 -8.49 5.25 -4.91
CA ILE A 72 -9.38 4.20 -4.39
C ILE A 72 -10.09 4.72 -3.14
N MET A 73 -9.36 5.28 -2.18
CA MET A 73 -9.89 5.66 -0.87
C MET A 73 -9.93 7.18 -0.63
N GLU A 74 -11.12 7.71 -0.34
CA GLU A 74 -11.36 9.14 -0.08
C GLU A 74 -11.21 9.53 1.39
N HIS A 75 -10.05 9.27 1.97
CA HIS A 75 -9.73 9.63 3.35
C HIS A 75 -8.52 10.56 3.42
N ALA A 76 -8.32 11.24 4.54
CA ALA A 76 -7.07 11.96 4.76
C ALA A 76 -5.87 11.00 4.84
N ARG A 77 -4.67 11.52 4.61
CA ARG A 77 -3.40 10.79 4.60
C ARG A 77 -2.38 11.51 5.47
N ASN A 78 -1.72 10.75 6.32
CA ASN A 78 -0.52 11.16 7.03
C ASN A 78 0.69 10.84 6.16
N VAL A 79 1.31 11.89 5.61
CA VAL A 79 2.49 11.77 4.77
C VAL A 79 3.72 12.09 5.62
N THR A 80 4.65 11.15 5.66
CA THR A 80 5.92 11.31 6.38
C THR A 80 7.05 11.45 5.37
N ILE A 81 7.77 12.56 5.41
CA ILE A 81 8.96 12.83 4.61
C ILE A 81 10.16 12.72 5.55
N LYS A 82 11.09 11.80 5.30
CA LYS A 82 12.29 11.66 6.15
C LYS A 82 13.29 12.72 5.70
N LEU A 83 13.81 13.53 6.62
CA LEU A 83 14.66 14.68 6.32
C LEU A 83 16.17 14.38 6.49
N HIS A 84 16.51 13.12 6.78
CA HIS A 84 17.87 12.59 6.85
C HIS A 84 18.81 13.42 7.72
N GLN A 85 18.31 13.89 8.87
CA GLN A 85 19.10 14.63 9.86
C GLN A 85 19.74 15.91 9.31
N ARG A 86 19.14 16.54 8.30
CA ARG A 86 19.66 17.77 7.69
C ARG A 86 19.53 18.95 8.63
N VAL A 87 20.56 19.79 8.64
CA VAL A 87 20.63 20.95 9.54
C VAL A 87 20.21 22.22 8.84
N GLY A 88 19.39 23.05 9.50
CA GLY A 88 18.95 24.35 9.00
C GLY A 88 18.23 25.19 10.05
N ARG A 89 18.05 26.49 9.77
CA ARG A 89 17.16 27.40 10.52
C ARG A 89 15.90 27.73 9.73
N PHE A 90 15.98 27.65 8.41
CA PHE A 90 14.88 27.83 7.49
C PHE A 90 14.67 26.56 6.68
N LEU A 91 13.40 26.27 6.40
CA LEU A 91 13.00 25.15 5.59
C LEU A 91 12.02 25.64 4.52
N LYS A 92 12.33 25.40 3.26
CA LYS A 92 11.43 25.68 2.14
C LYS A 92 10.84 24.37 1.64
N LEU A 93 9.53 24.25 1.72
CA LEU A 93 8.74 23.14 1.24
C LEU A 93 8.06 23.53 -0.07
N GLU A 94 8.34 22.78 -1.13
CA GLU A 94 7.65 22.88 -2.42
C GLU A 94 6.77 21.66 -2.62
N LEU A 95 5.46 21.86 -2.79
CA LEU A 95 4.48 20.81 -3.02
C LEU A 95 3.90 20.92 -4.42
N TYR A 96 4.06 19.87 -5.22
CA TYR A 96 3.59 19.85 -6.59
C TYR A 96 2.19 19.24 -6.68
N PHE A 97 1.30 19.90 -7.43
CA PHE A 97 -0.07 19.45 -7.60
C PHE A 97 -0.14 18.09 -8.30
N ALA A 98 -1.00 17.20 -7.78
CA ALA A 98 -1.48 16.01 -8.49
C ALA A 98 -2.87 16.22 -9.09
N ALA A 99 -3.65 17.14 -8.50
CA ALA A 99 -5.00 17.50 -8.90
C ALA A 99 -5.24 19.01 -8.70
N ARG A 100 -6.51 19.43 -8.79
CA ARG A 100 -6.89 20.85 -8.70
C ARG A 100 -6.59 21.47 -7.35
N TRP A 101 -6.76 20.72 -6.26
CA TRP A 101 -6.57 21.23 -4.90
C TRP A 101 -5.59 20.40 -4.09
N ILE A 102 -4.74 21.10 -3.34
CA ILE A 102 -3.99 20.54 -2.19
C ILE A 102 -4.61 21.11 -0.92
N LEU A 103 -5.07 20.22 -0.03
CA LEU A 103 -5.60 20.59 1.29
C LEU A 103 -4.75 19.93 2.37
N ILE A 104 -4.14 20.76 3.22
CA ILE A 104 -3.34 20.37 4.38
C ILE A 104 -4.00 20.98 5.60
N SER A 105 -4.21 20.18 6.65
CA SER A 105 -4.78 20.68 7.90
C SER A 105 -3.72 20.86 8.98
N GLU A 106 -2.67 20.05 8.97
CA GLU A 106 -1.63 20.06 9.99
C GLU A 106 -0.26 19.74 9.38
N LEU A 107 0.76 20.34 9.96
CA LEU A 107 2.15 20.11 9.63
C LEU A 107 2.99 20.13 10.90
N SER A 108 3.83 19.11 11.07
CA SER A 108 4.66 18.92 12.26
C SER A 108 6.07 18.47 11.87
N PHE A 109 7.07 18.93 12.63
CA PHE A 109 8.48 18.60 12.41
C PHE A 109 9.03 17.82 13.59
N ASP A 110 9.75 16.74 13.32
CA ASP A 110 10.65 16.10 14.28
C ASP A 110 12.06 16.67 14.10
N SER A 111 12.54 17.40 15.11
CA SER A 111 13.83 18.09 15.06
C SER A 111 14.45 18.29 16.44
N MET A 112 15.78 18.38 16.49
CA MET A 112 16.55 18.70 17.69
C MET A 112 17.33 20.00 17.49
N ILE A 113 17.43 20.81 18.54
CA ILE A 113 18.25 22.03 18.51
C ILE A 113 19.72 21.64 18.41
N VAL A 114 20.46 22.28 17.51
CA VAL A 114 21.91 22.07 17.38
C VAL A 114 22.62 23.12 18.22
N ALA A 115 23.37 22.68 19.23
CA ALA A 115 24.16 23.57 20.07
C ALA A 115 25.50 23.88 19.37
N GLY A 116 25.65 25.12 18.88
CA GLY A 116 26.89 25.60 18.26
C GLY A 116 26.64 26.79 17.34
N ASN A 117 27.65 27.65 17.17
CA ASN A 117 27.59 28.74 16.20
C ASN A 117 27.94 28.18 14.81
N LEU A 118 26.96 27.59 14.13
CA LEU A 118 27.14 27.02 12.80
C LEU A 118 27.07 28.11 11.74
N THR A 119 28.11 28.22 10.94
CA THR A 119 28.11 29.08 9.76
C THR A 119 27.47 28.37 8.56
N GLU A 120 26.96 29.13 7.58
CA GLU A 120 26.29 28.60 6.39
C GLU A 120 27.20 27.64 5.60
N GLU A 121 28.48 27.98 5.48
CA GLU A 121 29.49 27.18 4.77
C GLU A 121 29.80 25.84 5.47
N GLU A 122 29.84 25.82 6.81
CA GLU A 122 30.09 24.60 7.60
C GLU A 122 28.94 23.58 7.48
N VAL A 123 27.70 24.06 7.35
CA VAL A 123 26.52 23.18 7.25
C VAL A 123 26.29 22.70 5.83
N GLU A 124 26.58 23.52 4.82
CA GLU A 124 26.59 23.04 3.44
C GLU A 124 27.59 21.88 3.30
N GLN A 125 28.78 22.00 3.91
CA GLN A 125 29.76 20.91 3.99
C GLN A 125 29.29 19.74 4.84
N SER A 126 28.73 19.94 6.04
CA SER A 126 28.27 18.82 6.88
C SER A 126 27.14 18.03 6.22
N ASN A 127 26.18 18.74 5.60
CA ASN A 127 25.13 18.11 4.82
C ASN A 127 25.74 17.34 3.63
N THR A 128 26.75 17.87 2.92
CA THR A 128 27.40 17.13 1.81
C THR A 128 28.30 15.97 2.24
N ILE A 129 28.95 16.03 3.41
CA ILE A 129 29.85 14.98 3.89
C ILE A 129 29.07 13.72 4.31
N ASP A 130 27.95 13.88 5.03
CA ASP A 130 27.03 12.77 5.31
C ASP A 130 26.31 12.25 4.04
N GLN A 131 26.29 13.05 2.95
CA GLN A 131 25.74 12.72 1.62
C GLN A 131 26.69 12.00 0.66
N THR A 132 27.87 11.53 1.08
CA THR A 132 28.67 10.62 0.23
C THR A 132 27.89 9.32 -0.11
N LYS A 133 26.74 9.11 0.54
CA LYS A 133 25.66 8.22 0.11
C LYS A 133 24.50 9.08 -0.41
N GLU A 134 24.28 9.10 -1.71
CA GLU A 134 23.12 9.72 -2.34
C GLU A 134 21.84 9.22 -1.64
N ASP A 135 21.02 10.16 -1.13
CA ASP A 135 19.77 9.81 -0.45
C ASP A 135 18.81 9.18 -1.48
N PRO A 136 18.34 7.94 -1.28
CA PRO A 136 17.43 7.33 -2.23
C PRO A 136 16.13 8.15 -2.33
N PRO A 137 15.57 8.34 -3.54
CA PRO A 137 14.28 9.00 -3.72
C PRO A 137 13.22 8.35 -2.82
N GLN A 138 12.60 9.16 -1.97
CA GLN A 138 11.59 8.64 -1.05
C GLN A 138 10.28 8.44 -1.77
N ARG A 139 9.60 7.35 -1.43
CA ARG A 139 8.23 7.07 -1.85
C ARG A 139 7.36 6.88 -0.61
N ASP A 140 6.09 7.21 -0.75
CA ASP A 140 5.09 6.94 0.27
C ASP A 140 5.07 5.46 0.69
N GLU A 141 5.17 5.23 1.99
CA GLU A 141 4.93 3.93 2.61
C GLU A 141 3.44 3.86 2.97
N VAL A 142 2.70 2.89 2.43
CA VAL A 142 1.24 2.78 2.60
C VAL A 142 0.89 2.47 4.06
N HIS A 143 0.62 3.52 4.83
CA HIS A 143 0.07 3.44 6.18
C HIS A 143 -1.36 3.99 6.15
N THR A 144 -2.34 3.12 5.92
CA THR A 144 -3.76 3.46 6.04
C THR A 144 -4.08 3.68 7.52
N THR A 145 -4.17 4.93 7.95
CA THR A 145 -4.56 5.25 9.33
C THR A 145 -6.09 5.29 9.40
N GLN A 146 -6.70 4.37 10.16
CA GLN A 146 -8.07 4.59 10.65
C GLN A 146 -7.99 5.66 11.73
N ALA A 147 -8.73 6.75 11.56
CA ALA A 147 -8.84 7.79 12.55
C ALA A 147 -9.48 7.23 13.82
N LYS A 148 -8.70 7.11 14.89
CA LYS A 148 -9.20 7.04 16.26
C LYS A 148 -8.65 8.24 17.01
N ASP A 149 -9.57 9.10 17.43
CA ASP A 149 -9.32 10.13 18.44
C ASP A 149 -8.77 9.47 19.70
N GLN A 150 -7.62 9.94 20.19
CA GLN A 150 -7.26 9.71 21.59
C GLN A 150 -6.42 10.87 22.15
N GLU A 151 -6.99 11.45 23.20
CA GLU A 151 -6.47 12.54 24.01
C GLU A 151 -5.07 12.30 24.60
N ARG A 152 -4.39 13.42 24.82
CA ARG A 152 -3.11 13.61 25.51
C ARG A 152 -2.94 12.77 26.78
N LYS A 153 -1.76 12.18 26.96
CA LYS A 153 -0.97 12.26 28.20
C LYS A 153 0.50 11.91 27.98
N ALA A 154 1.36 12.77 28.51
CA ALA A 154 2.82 12.64 28.51
C ALA A 154 3.30 11.54 29.47
N GLY A 155 4.40 10.88 29.11
CA GLY A 155 5.15 9.97 29.98
C GLY A 155 6.17 9.11 29.21
N TYR A 156 7.45 9.43 29.33
CA TYR A 156 8.59 8.75 28.70
C TYR A 156 9.11 7.60 29.59
N SER A 157 9.17 6.35 29.07
CA SER A 157 10.30 5.39 29.12
C SER A 157 9.88 3.95 28.76
N PRO A 158 10.81 3.08 28.31
CA PRO A 158 10.58 2.18 27.17
C PRO A 158 10.48 0.68 27.51
N LYS A 159 10.11 -0.08 26.47
CA LYS A 159 10.12 -1.55 26.28
C LYS A 159 8.94 -2.34 26.83
N GLN A 160 7.95 -2.54 25.97
CA GLN A 160 7.11 -3.75 25.96
C GLN A 160 6.76 -4.10 24.51
N GLU A 161 7.40 -5.13 23.96
CA GLU A 161 6.91 -5.84 22.79
C GLU A 161 6.53 -7.31 23.14
N PRO A 162 5.48 -7.55 23.97
CA PRO A 162 4.90 -8.89 24.12
C PRO A 162 3.64 -9.11 23.25
N GLU A 163 3.02 -8.07 22.69
CA GLU A 163 1.71 -8.21 22.03
C GLU A 163 1.78 -8.82 20.62
N SER A 164 2.87 -8.59 19.88
CA SER A 164 3.04 -9.17 18.54
C SER A 164 3.17 -10.70 18.58
N ARG A 165 3.81 -11.25 19.61
CA ARG A 165 3.98 -12.71 19.77
C ARG A 165 2.68 -13.45 20.11
N GLN A 166 1.78 -12.82 20.87
CA GLN A 166 0.47 -13.41 21.17
C GLN A 166 -0.46 -13.41 19.94
N LEU A 167 -0.41 -12.34 19.15
CA LEU A 167 -1.18 -12.24 17.90
C LEU A 167 -0.71 -13.26 16.86
N ILE A 168 0.61 -13.45 16.70
CA ILE A 168 1.17 -14.45 15.78
C ILE A 168 0.73 -15.88 16.16
N GLY A 169 0.74 -16.21 17.46
CA GLY A 169 0.28 -17.52 17.96
C GLY A 169 -1.21 -17.76 17.67
N LEU A 170 -2.06 -16.76 17.86
CA LEU A 170 -3.49 -16.84 17.57
C LEU A 170 -3.76 -17.11 16.07
N VAL A 171 -3.04 -16.41 15.20
CA VAL A 171 -3.18 -16.55 13.73
C VAL A 171 -2.81 -17.95 13.27
N ILE A 172 -1.74 -18.54 13.82
CA ILE A 172 -1.32 -19.91 13.46
C ILE A 172 -2.38 -20.94 13.87
N VAL A 173 -2.94 -20.83 15.09
CA VAL A 173 -3.98 -21.76 15.56
C VAL A 173 -5.25 -21.64 14.70
N MET A 174 -5.64 -20.41 14.36
CA MET A 174 -6.80 -20.15 13.51
C MET A 174 -6.58 -20.71 12.09
N LEU A 175 -5.41 -20.50 11.48
CA LEU A 175 -5.05 -21.05 10.17
C LEU A 175 -5.08 -22.58 10.16
N LEU A 176 -4.50 -23.23 11.18
CA LEU A 176 -4.51 -24.70 11.28
C LEU A 176 -5.93 -25.25 11.41
N ALA A 177 -6.81 -24.58 12.17
CA ALA A 177 -8.20 -24.98 12.29
C ALA A 177 -8.97 -24.88 10.95
N VAL A 178 -8.74 -23.79 10.19
CA VAL A 178 -9.35 -23.61 8.86
C VAL A 178 -8.85 -24.66 7.89
N ILE A 179 -7.55 -24.96 7.87
CA ILE A 179 -6.96 -25.99 7.00
C ILE A 179 -7.57 -27.37 7.30
N LEU A 180 -7.71 -27.75 8.58
CA LEU A 180 -8.33 -29.02 8.97
C LEU A 180 -9.80 -29.11 8.54
N LEU A 181 -10.55 -28.01 8.67
CA LEU A 181 -11.94 -27.93 8.23
C LEU A 181 -12.06 -28.10 6.71
N LEU A 182 -11.18 -27.47 5.93
CA LEU A 182 -11.15 -27.61 4.48
C LEU A 182 -10.80 -29.04 4.04
N VAL A 183 -9.82 -29.69 4.70
CA VAL A 183 -9.48 -31.09 4.43
C VAL A 183 -10.68 -32.01 4.75
N ALA A 184 -11.36 -31.81 5.88
CA ALA A 184 -12.57 -32.55 6.23
C ALA A 184 -13.70 -32.33 5.20
N ALA A 185 -13.90 -31.10 4.73
CA ALA A 185 -14.89 -30.80 3.68
C ALA A 185 -14.53 -31.47 2.36
N ILE A 186 -13.27 -31.40 1.92
CA ILE A 186 -12.79 -32.03 0.68
C ILE A 186 -12.94 -33.56 0.76
N THR A 187 -12.51 -34.18 1.86
CA THR A 187 -12.69 -35.63 2.06
C THR A 187 -14.16 -36.03 2.10
N PHE A 188 -15.02 -35.24 2.73
CA PHE A 188 -16.47 -35.47 2.71
C PHE A 188 -17.05 -35.39 1.30
N ILE A 189 -16.64 -34.40 0.51
CA ILE A 189 -17.04 -34.26 -0.90
C ILE A 189 -16.56 -35.47 -1.72
N ILE A 190 -15.32 -35.94 -1.52
CA ILE A 190 -14.78 -37.11 -2.22
C ILE A 190 -15.52 -38.39 -1.82
N VAL A 191 -15.78 -38.61 -0.54
CA VAL A 191 -16.53 -39.80 -0.08
C VAL A 191 -17.96 -39.77 -0.61
N ARG A 192 -18.64 -38.61 -0.55
CA ARG A 192 -20.00 -38.46 -1.07
C ARG A 192 -20.04 -38.63 -2.58
N SER A 193 -19.10 -38.06 -3.32
CA SER A 193 -19.00 -38.24 -4.78
C SER A 193 -18.62 -39.68 -5.17
N ARG A 194 -17.81 -40.39 -4.38
CA ARG A 194 -17.56 -41.83 -4.56
C ARG A 194 -18.80 -42.67 -4.28
N LYS A 195 -19.59 -42.34 -3.25
CA LYS A 195 -20.88 -43.03 -2.99
C LYS A 195 -21.90 -42.78 -4.11
N ILE A 196 -21.93 -41.57 -4.67
CA ILE A 196 -22.78 -41.27 -5.83
C ILE A 196 -22.32 -42.05 -7.08
N LYS A 197 -21.01 -42.21 -7.30
CA LYS A 197 -20.47 -43.06 -8.38
C LYS A 197 -20.64 -44.56 -8.14
N ALA A 198 -20.71 -45.03 -6.90
CA ALA A 198 -20.99 -46.43 -6.58
C ALA A 198 -22.48 -46.79 -6.73
N ALA A 199 -23.38 -45.81 -6.61
CA ALA A 199 -24.81 -46.00 -6.89
C ALA A 199 -25.15 -46.00 -8.40
N SER A 200 -24.23 -45.58 -9.28
CA SER A 200 -24.41 -45.63 -10.74
C SER A 200 -23.84 -46.88 -11.41
N THR A 201 -23.33 -47.87 -10.65
CA THR A 201 -22.78 -49.13 -11.20
C THR A 201 -23.68 -50.35 -10.89
N GLN A 202 -24.99 -50.14 -10.79
CA GLN A 202 -26.01 -51.20 -10.90
C GLN A 202 -27.09 -50.82 -11.93
N SER A 203 -26.65 -50.60 -13.17
CA SER A 203 -27.49 -50.72 -14.37
C SER A 203 -26.57 -50.80 -15.57
N GLY A 204 -26.12 -52.01 -15.91
CA GLY A 204 -25.26 -52.23 -17.07
C GLY A 204 -24.49 -53.55 -17.01
N LEU A 205 -25.19 -54.67 -17.07
CA LEU A 205 -24.58 -55.97 -17.38
C LEU A 205 -25.53 -56.75 -18.30
N GLY A 206 -25.08 -56.96 -19.53
CA GLY A 206 -25.78 -57.75 -20.54
C GLY A 206 -25.09 -57.72 -21.91
N GLY A 207 -23.76 -57.69 -21.96
CA GLY A 207 -23.00 -57.97 -23.18
C GLY A 207 -22.65 -59.46 -23.23
N SER A 208 -23.35 -60.23 -24.05
CA SER A 208 -22.95 -61.59 -24.42
C SER A 208 -22.48 -61.59 -25.87
N PHE A 209 -21.19 -61.85 -26.05
CA PHE A 209 -20.51 -62.06 -27.32
C PHE A 209 -20.79 -63.50 -27.78
N GLY A 210 -21.21 -63.69 -29.03
CA GLY A 210 -21.48 -65.03 -29.57
C GLY A 210 -21.64 -65.06 -31.09
N THR A 211 -20.50 -65.21 -31.76
CA THR A 211 -20.31 -65.97 -33.02
C THR A 211 -21.21 -65.71 -34.23
N GLU A 212 -20.60 -65.07 -35.22
CA GLU A 212 -20.76 -65.27 -36.66
C GLU A 212 -21.16 -66.73 -37.04
N LYS A 213 -22.34 -66.91 -37.68
CA LYS A 213 -22.63 -67.94 -38.70
C LYS A 213 -23.81 -67.56 -39.59
N GLY A 214 -23.52 -67.42 -40.90
CA GLY A 214 -24.32 -67.97 -42.00
C GLY A 214 -25.70 -67.41 -42.28
N VAL A 215 -25.80 -66.59 -43.35
CA VAL A 215 -27.05 -66.43 -44.10
C VAL A 215 -27.29 -67.71 -44.91
N THR A 216 -28.32 -68.47 -44.54
CA THR A 216 -28.91 -69.51 -45.40
C THR A 216 -30.38 -69.16 -45.65
N ILE A 217 -30.63 -68.58 -46.81
CA ILE A 217 -31.97 -68.37 -47.36
C ILE A 217 -32.56 -69.75 -47.66
N ASN A 218 -33.56 -70.18 -46.89
CA ASN A 218 -34.33 -71.39 -47.19
C ASN A 218 -35.52 -71.01 -48.08
N MET A 219 -35.36 -71.20 -49.39
CA MET A 219 -36.33 -70.82 -50.44
C MET A 219 -37.57 -71.73 -50.52
N LYS A 220 -37.98 -72.36 -49.41
CA LYS A 220 -39.14 -73.27 -49.36
C LYS A 220 -40.43 -72.66 -48.80
N GLU A 221 -40.42 -71.39 -48.42
CA GLU A 221 -41.65 -70.69 -47.97
C GLU A 221 -42.46 -70.03 -49.11
N LEU A 222 -42.11 -70.30 -50.38
CA LEU A 222 -42.80 -69.77 -51.57
C LEU A 222 -43.93 -70.67 -52.11
N GLN A 223 -44.42 -71.61 -51.32
CA GLN A 223 -45.57 -72.43 -51.70
C GLN A 223 -46.50 -72.54 -50.50
N MET A 224 -47.58 -71.76 -50.51
CA MET A 224 -48.96 -72.21 -50.26
C MET A 224 -49.80 -71.20 -49.48
N ARG A 225 -50.71 -70.56 -50.23
CA ARG A 225 -52.09 -70.09 -49.93
C ARG A 225 -52.33 -68.94 -50.91
N VAL A 226 -52.82 -69.15 -52.14
CA VAL A 226 -54.09 -69.80 -52.52
C VAL A 226 -55.18 -69.50 -51.50
N ASN A 227 -55.82 -68.35 -51.70
CA ASN A 227 -57.20 -68.29 -52.17
C ASN A 227 -57.33 -67.12 -53.14
#